data_AF-A0A0P7AZH8-F1
#
_entry.id   AF-A0A0P7AZH8-F1
#
_cell.length_a   1.000
_cell.length_b   1.000
_cell.length_c   1.000
_cell.angle_alpha   90.00
_cell.angle_beta   90.00
_cell.angle_gamma   90.00
#
_symmetry.space_group_name_H-M   'P 1'
#
loop_
_entity.id
_entity.type
_entity.pdbx_description
1 polymer ?
#
loop_
_entity_poly.entity_id
_entity_poly.type
_entity_poly.pdbx_seq_one_letter_code
_entity_poly.pdbx_strand_id
1 'polypeptide(L)'
;MDWELFFGTLLTPLLLLGFGWYWKINPPKKINHLYGYRTRRSMANQQIWDHANRIGAKMLLWLGWVTLAISVLLFLLVPTYAILIATFILLIGIGMGMYWCETQLNRHYDRNGNPKP
;
A
#
# COMPACT_ATOMS: atom_id res chain seq x y z
N MET A 1 -30.77 5.67 4.21
CA MET A 1 -29.78 5.18 5.21
C MET A 1 -28.41 5.26 4.54
N ASP A 2 -28.01 6.46 4.14
CA ASP A 2 -26.88 6.66 3.21
C ASP A 2 -25.61 7.07 3.95
N TRP A 3 -25.75 7.54 5.18
CA TRP A 3 -24.64 7.86 6.07
C TRP A 3 -23.82 6.61 6.42
N GLU A 4 -24.45 5.44 6.62
CA GLU A 4 -23.75 4.17 6.86
C GLU A 4 -22.84 3.80 5.69
N LEU A 5 -23.34 3.92 4.46
CA LEU A 5 -22.58 3.66 3.23
C LEU A 5 -21.45 4.68 3.06
N PHE A 6 -21.70 5.94 3.41
CA PHE A 6 -20.69 6.99 3.37
C PHE A 6 -19.53 6.70 4.35
N PHE A 7 -19.82 6.42 5.62
CA PHE A 7 -18.77 6.10 6.59
C PHE A 7 -18.07 4.77 6.24
N GLY A 8 -18.82 3.78 5.76
CA GLY A 8 -18.27 2.50 5.32
C GLY A 8 -17.28 2.63 4.16
N THR A 9 -17.59 3.46 3.15
CA THR A 9 -16.71 3.68 2.00
C THR A 9 -15.45 4.49 2.32
N LEU A 10 -15.48 5.32 3.38
CA LEU A 10 -14.33 6.14 3.80
C LEU A 10 -13.43 5.45 4.82
N LEU A 11 -13.95 4.49 5.61
CA LEU A 11 -13.17 3.81 6.65
C LEU A 11 -11.92 3.13 6.08
N THR A 12 -12.07 2.35 5.02
CA THR A 12 -10.95 1.61 4.40
C THR A 12 -9.81 2.50 3.91
N PRO A 13 -10.04 3.54 3.07
CA PRO A 13 -8.95 4.42 2.63
C PRO A 13 -8.33 5.21 3.79
N LEU A 14 -9.11 5.62 4.80
CA LEU A 14 -8.57 6.31 5.98
C LEU A 14 -7.66 5.39 6.81
N LEU A 15 -8.03 4.11 6.98
CA LEU A 15 -7.16 3.13 7.63
C LEU A 15 -5.86 2.92 6.83
N LEU A 16 -5.92 2.83 5.50
CA LEU A 16 -4.71 2.72 4.67
C LEU A 16 -3.80 3.93 4.82
N LEU A 17 -4.36 5.14 4.86
CA LEU A 17 -3.60 6.37 5.10
C LEU A 17 -2.99 6.39 6.50
N GLY A 18 -3.76 6.03 7.53
CA GLY A 18 -3.29 5.93 8.91
C GLY A 18 -2.15 4.92 9.08
N PHE A 19 -2.34 3.69 8.58
CA PHE A 19 -1.31 2.66 8.62
C PHE A 19 -0.10 3.01 7.76
N GLY A 20 -0.30 3.54 6.55
CA GLY A 20 0.79 3.99 5.69
C GLY A 20 1.62 5.11 6.32
N TRP A 21 0.97 6.05 7.00
CA TRP A 21 1.63 7.13 7.70
C TRP A 21 2.39 6.63 8.94
N TYR A 22 1.74 5.77 9.74
CA TYR A 22 2.40 5.13 10.88
C TYR A 22 3.62 4.32 10.42
N TRP A 23 3.51 3.52 9.36
CA TRP A 23 4.61 2.73 8.81
C TRP A 23 5.72 3.64 8.27
N LYS A 24 5.39 4.78 7.65
CA LYS A 24 6.38 5.77 7.20
C LYS A 24 7.20 6.33 8.38
N ILE A 25 6.58 6.56 9.53
CA ILE A 25 7.23 7.11 10.73
C ILE A 25 7.97 6.01 11.51
N ASN A 26 7.34 4.85 11.66
CA ASN A 26 7.82 3.71 12.42
C ASN A 26 7.99 2.47 11.51
N PRO A 27 8.93 2.51 10.54
CA PRO A 27 9.17 1.36 9.69
C PRO A 27 9.81 0.22 10.51
N PRO A 28 9.62 -1.04 10.08
CA PRO A 28 10.30 -2.17 10.71
C PRO A 28 11.82 -2.00 10.58
N LYS A 29 12.50 -1.85 11.73
CA LYS A 29 13.94 -1.53 11.78
C LYS A 29 14.86 -2.73 11.54
N LYS A 30 14.33 -3.94 11.62
CA LYS A 30 15.08 -5.19 11.45
C LYS A 30 14.28 -6.14 10.59
N ILE A 31 14.97 -6.97 9.81
CA ILE A 31 14.36 -8.06 9.05
C ILE A 31 13.56 -8.94 10.01
N ASN A 32 12.28 -9.11 9.72
CA ASN A 32 11.35 -9.90 10.51
C ASN A 32 10.40 -10.66 9.59
N HIS A 33 10.17 -11.94 9.87
CA HIS A 33 9.25 -12.78 9.11
C HIS A 33 7.77 -12.52 9.43
N LEU A 34 7.44 -11.80 10.50
CA LEU A 34 6.07 -11.48 10.91
C LEU A 34 5.58 -10.11 10.42
N TYR A 35 6.45 -9.11 10.33
CA TYR A 35 6.05 -7.73 10.04
C TYR A 35 7.00 -7.04 9.05
N GLY A 36 6.45 -6.24 8.14
CA GLY A 36 7.18 -5.51 7.11
C GLY A 36 6.82 -5.93 5.67
N TYR A 37 7.48 -5.30 4.70
CA TYR A 37 7.40 -5.66 3.29
C TYR A 37 8.30 -6.88 3.05
N ARG A 38 7.73 -8.08 3.09
CA ARG A 38 8.44 -9.37 3.26
C ARG A 38 8.52 -10.19 1.98
N THR A 39 9.08 -9.64 0.92
CA THR A 39 9.41 -10.43 -0.27
C THR A 39 10.79 -11.08 -0.11
N ARG A 40 11.04 -12.17 -0.85
CA ARG A 40 12.35 -12.86 -0.79
C ARG A 40 13.52 -11.90 -1.06
N ARG A 41 13.30 -10.93 -1.97
CA ARG A 41 14.29 -9.90 -2.30
C ARG A 41 14.45 -8.87 -1.17
N SER A 42 13.35 -8.34 -0.63
CA SER A 42 13.44 -7.31 0.42
C SER A 42 14.07 -7.82 1.71
N MET A 43 14.03 -9.14 1.96
CA MET A 43 14.64 -9.76 3.14
C MET A 43 16.10 -10.21 2.94
N ALA A 44 16.74 -9.91 1.79
CA ALA A 44 18.09 -10.38 1.51
C ALA A 44 19.15 -9.76 2.43
N ASN A 45 19.03 -8.46 2.72
CA ASN A 45 19.89 -7.76 3.67
C ASN A 45 19.19 -6.51 4.23
N GLN A 46 19.80 -5.86 5.22
CA GLN A 46 19.20 -4.72 5.90
C GLN A 46 19.01 -3.49 5.00
N GLN A 47 19.92 -3.25 4.05
CA GLN A 47 19.86 -2.09 3.17
C GLN A 47 18.63 -2.15 2.24
N ILE A 48 18.41 -3.30 1.59
CA ILE A 48 17.23 -3.48 0.74
C ILE A 48 15.94 -3.58 1.56
N TRP A 49 16.01 -4.12 2.79
CA TRP A 49 14.88 -4.16 3.71
C TRP A 49 14.40 -2.75 4.07
N ASP A 50 15.31 -1.85 4.44
CA ASP A 50 14.98 -0.47 4.81
C ASP A 50 14.37 0.29 3.62
N HIS A 51 14.93 0.08 2.43
CA HIS A 51 14.43 0.68 1.21
C HIS A 51 13.04 0.14 0.82
N ALA A 52 12.86 -1.18 0.86
CA ALA A 52 11.59 -1.84 0.55
C ALA A 52 10.46 -1.39 1.47
N ASN A 53 10.72 -1.28 2.78
CA ASN A 53 9.73 -0.81 3.74
C ASN A 53 9.40 0.67 3.58
N ARG A 54 10.36 1.51 3.16
CA ARG A 54 10.11 2.90 2.81
C ARG A 54 9.21 3.03 1.56
N ILE A 55 9.47 2.24 0.52
CA ILE A 55 8.63 2.22 -0.69
C ILE A 55 7.25 1.63 -0.37
N GLY A 56 7.17 0.56 0.42
CA GLY A 56 5.92 -0.05 0.85
C GLY A 56 5.02 0.93 1.61
N ALA A 57 5.58 1.71 2.53
CA ALA A 57 4.84 2.78 3.20
C ALA A 57 4.33 3.85 2.22
N LYS A 58 5.17 4.25 1.24
CA LYS A 58 4.77 5.18 0.18
C LYS A 58 3.65 4.61 -0.71
N MET A 59 3.72 3.33 -1.05
CA MET A 59 2.70 2.62 -1.83
C MET A 59 1.36 2.62 -1.08
N LEU A 60 1.34 2.29 0.21
CA LEU A 60 0.12 2.33 1.03
C LEU A 60 -0.51 3.73 1.08
N LEU A 61 0.30 4.77 1.25
CA LEU A 61 -0.18 6.15 1.25
C LEU A 61 -0.80 6.56 -0.09
N TRP A 62 -0.15 6.23 -1.21
CA TRP A 62 -0.70 6.52 -2.53
C TRP A 62 -1.99 5.75 -2.79
N LEU A 63 -2.02 4.47 -2.43
CA LEU A 63 -3.20 3.64 -2.57
C LEU A 63 -4.35 4.17 -1.72
N GLY A 64 -4.08 4.62 -0.49
CA GLY A 64 -5.05 5.26 0.39
C GLY A 64 -5.65 6.53 -0.22
N TRP A 65 -4.84 7.42 -0.78
CA TRP A 65 -5.32 8.64 -1.44
C TRP A 65 -6.14 8.38 -2.69
N VAL A 66 -5.69 7.46 -3.55
CA VAL A 66 -6.41 7.08 -4.77
C VAL A 66 -7.75 6.43 -4.41
N THR A 67 -7.74 5.50 -3.45
CA THR A 67 -8.96 4.82 -2.99
C THR A 67 -9.91 5.81 -2.34
N LEU A 68 -9.42 6.80 -1.58
CA LEU A 68 -10.26 7.85 -0.98
C LEU A 68 -10.99 8.66 -2.04
N ALA A 69 -10.26 9.15 -3.06
CA ALA A 69 -10.84 9.93 -4.14
C ALA A 69 -11.90 9.13 -4.93
N ILE A 70 -11.59 7.87 -5.23
CA ILE A 70 -12.51 6.96 -5.92
C ILE A 70 -13.75 6.66 -5.06
N SER A 71 -13.59 6.39 -3.76
CA SER A 71 -14.71 6.16 -2.85
C SER A 71 -15.66 7.34 -2.79
N VAL A 72 -15.14 8.57 -2.69
CA VAL A 72 -15.96 9.80 -2.69
C VAL A 72 -16.71 9.93 -4.02
N LEU A 73 -16.03 9.73 -5.15
CA LEU A 73 -16.66 9.82 -6.47
C LEU A 73 -17.76 8.76 -6.67
N LEU A 74 -17.49 7.52 -6.28
CA LEU A 74 -18.45 6.41 -6.40
C LEU A 74 -19.66 6.60 -5.49
N PHE A 75 -19.48 7.15 -4.29
CA PHE A 75 -20.59 7.48 -3.41
C PHE A 75 -21.54 8.53 -4.04
N LEU A 76 -20.99 9.53 -4.74
CA LEU A 76 -21.78 10.57 -5.40
C LEU A 76 -22.53 10.06 -6.64
N LEU A 77 -21.96 9.11 -7.38
CA LEU A 77 -22.50 8.63 -8.66
C LEU A 77 -23.37 7.37 -8.52
N VAL A 78 -22.93 6.41 -7.71
CA VAL A 78 -23.49 5.05 -7.61
C VAL A 78 -23.40 4.52 -6.16
N PRO A 79 -24.04 5.18 -5.17
CA PRO A 79 -23.86 4.89 -3.74
C PRO A 79 -24.13 3.43 -3.36
N THR A 80 -25.14 2.81 -3.98
CA THR A 80 -25.52 1.41 -3.73
C THR A 80 -24.40 0.40 -4.04
N TYR A 81 -23.56 0.68 -5.04
CA TYR A 81 -22.48 -0.23 -5.47
C TYR A 81 -21.08 0.28 -5.09
N ALA A 82 -20.98 1.46 -4.46
CA ALA A 82 -19.72 2.14 -4.20
C ALA A 82 -18.73 1.27 -3.40
N ILE A 83 -19.18 0.58 -2.34
CA ILE A 83 -18.32 -0.28 -1.51
C ILE A 83 -17.74 -1.44 -2.33
N LEU A 84 -18.58 -2.12 -3.11
CA LEU A 84 -18.18 -3.28 -3.91
C LEU A 84 -17.14 -2.88 -4.95
N ILE A 85 -17.41 -1.81 -5.70
CA ILE A 85 -16.52 -1.31 -6.75
C ILE A 85 -15.21 -0.80 -6.13
N ALA A 86 -15.27 -0.02 -5.05
CA ALA A 86 -14.07 0.50 -4.36
C ALA A 86 -13.20 -0.64 -3.83
N THR A 87 -13.80 -1.70 -3.28
CA THR A 87 -13.08 -2.88 -2.80
C THR A 87 -12.37 -3.62 -3.95
N PHE A 88 -13.06 -3.79 -5.08
CA PHE A 88 -12.45 -4.45 -6.25
C PHE A 88 -11.26 -3.64 -6.81
N ILE A 89 -11.43 -2.32 -6.92
CA ILE A 89 -10.37 -1.40 -7.33
C ILE A 89 -9.19 -1.45 -6.34
N LEU A 90 -9.47 -1.51 -5.04
CA LEU A 90 -8.44 -1.61 -4.01
C LEU A 90 -7.62 -2.90 -4.19
N LEU A 91 -8.26 -4.06 -4.37
CA LEU A 91 -7.55 -5.33 -4.56
C LEU A 91 -6.62 -5.28 -5.78
N ILE A 92 -7.09 -4.73 -6.89
CA ILE A 92 -6.27 -4.50 -8.09
C ILE A 92 -5.11 -3.55 -7.78
N GLY A 93 -5.40 -2.45 -7.08
CA GLY A 93 -4.41 -1.45 -6.69
C GLY A 93 -3.32 -1.99 -5.76
N ILE A 94 -3.65 -2.90 -4.83
CA ILE A 94 -2.66 -3.61 -4.00
C ILE A 94 -1.75 -4.46 -4.91
N GLY A 95 -2.31 -5.23 -5.84
CA GLY A 95 -1.54 -6.04 -6.79
C GLY A 95 -0.58 -5.19 -7.65
N MET A 96 -1.10 -4.12 -8.25
CA MET A 96 -0.29 -3.15 -9.01
C MET A 96 0.78 -2.49 -8.15
N GLY A 97 0.43 -2.11 -6.92
CA GLY A 97 1.35 -1.50 -5.96
C GLY A 97 2.49 -2.43 -5.57
N MET A 98 2.20 -3.71 -5.31
CA MET A 98 3.23 -4.72 -5.02
C MET A 98 4.14 -4.96 -6.23
N TYR A 99 3.57 -5.04 -7.43
CA TYR A 99 4.35 -5.16 -8.67
C TYR A 99 5.26 -3.94 -8.87
N TRP A 100 4.73 -2.73 -8.63
CA TRP A 100 5.52 -1.50 -8.70
C TRP A 100 6.65 -1.49 -7.68
N CYS A 101 6.39 -1.86 -6.42
CA CYS A 101 7.41 -2.00 -5.38
C CYS A 101 8.51 -2.99 -5.78
N GLU A 102 8.16 -4.17 -6.27
CA GLU A 102 9.15 -5.16 -6.74
C GLU A 102 9.94 -4.67 -7.95
N THR A 103 9.30 -3.93 -8.85
CA THR A 103 9.97 -3.32 -9.99
C THR A 103 10.98 -2.26 -9.52
N GLN A 104 10.62 -1.43 -8.53
CA GLN A 104 11.54 -0.45 -7.95
C GLN A 104 12.73 -1.11 -7.24
N LEU A 105 12.48 -2.18 -6.49
CA LEU A 105 13.55 -2.95 -5.86
C LEU A 105 14.46 -3.58 -6.91
N ASN A 106 13.92 -4.15 -7.98
CA ASN A 106 14.71 -4.73 -9.06
C ASN A 106 15.51 -3.68 -9.84
N ARG A 107 15.04 -2.43 -9.93
CA ARG A 107 15.78 -1.36 -10.60
C ARG A 107 17.03 -0.94 -9.84
N HIS A 108 16.93 -0.85 -8.51
CA HIS A 108 18.02 -0.34 -7.67
C HIS A 108 18.92 -1.43 -7.09
N TYR A 109 18.46 -2.68 -7.00
CA TYR A 109 19.18 -3.75 -6.32
C TYR A 109 19.27 -5.04 -7.12
N ASP A 110 20.36 -5.78 -6.94
CA ASP A 110 20.58 -7.13 -7.46
C ASP A 110 19.79 -8.19 -6.65
N ARG A 111 20.00 -9.48 -6.96
CA ARG A 111 19.33 -10.59 -6.25
C ARG A 111 19.83 -10.79 -4.82
N ASN A 112 21.04 -10.33 -4.50
CA ASN A 112 21.66 -10.44 -3.18
C ASN A 112 21.35 -9.21 -2.31
N GLY A 113 20.64 -8.22 -2.86
CA GLY A 113 20.28 -6.98 -2.20
C GLY A 113 21.38 -5.91 -2.24
N ASN A 114 22.39 -6.06 -3.09
CA ASN A 114 23.40 -5.02 -3.31
C ASN A 114 22.89 -3.99 -4.32
N PRO A 115 23.21 -2.69 -4.16
CA PRO A 115 22.89 -1.68 -5.15
C PRO A 115 23.46 -2.02 -6.53
N LYS A 116 22.66 -1.82 -7.58
CA LYS A 116 23.15 -1.89 -8.96
C LYS A 116 23.97 -0.64 -9.29
N PRO A 117 25.06 -0.78 -10.07
CA PRO A 117 25.84 0.35 -10.56
C PRO A 117 25.03 1.25 -11.52
#